data_AF-A0AAC9AQH8-F1
#
_entry.id   AF-A0AAC9AQH8-F1
#
_cell.length_a   1.000
_cell.length_b   1.000
_cell.length_c   1.000
_cell.angle_alpha   90.00
_cell.angle_beta   90.00
_cell.angle_gamma   90.00
#
_symmetry.space_group_name_H-M   'P 1'
#
loop_
_entity.id
_entity.type
_entity.pdbx_description
1 polymer ?
#
loop_
_entity_poly.entity_id
_entity_poly.type
_entity_poly.pdbx_seq_one_letter_code
_entity_poly.pdbx_strand_id
1 'polypeptide(L)'
;MGNVVALADYIDRPRAEVLADYVKPVEAWEEGWARFKMCDHQREVAWWAYRLAMAIHGKNSLEAIQARRYRVSVERAWELEAVKLLFVAAPAVRFLRWKERIATGNRWCPEVEAALERDRQAFACRIEGQRKAAETRRGRKAVHS
;
A
#
# COMPACT_ATOMS: atom_id res chain seq x y z
N MET A 1 13.97 -26.25 -3.68
CA MET A 1 14.67 -25.12 -3.01
C MET A 1 14.80 -23.95 -3.99
N GLY A 2 13.69 -23.34 -4.42
CA GLY A 2 13.70 -22.40 -5.56
C GLY A 2 13.31 -20.95 -5.28
N ASN A 3 12.93 -20.58 -4.05
CA ASN A 3 12.30 -19.27 -3.78
C ASN A 3 13.03 -18.36 -2.78
N VAL A 4 14.16 -18.79 -2.19
CA VAL A 4 14.84 -18.00 -1.15
C VAL A 4 15.96 -17.13 -1.74
N VAL A 5 16.54 -17.53 -2.88
CA VAL A 5 17.64 -16.80 -3.53
C VAL A 5 17.13 -15.53 -4.25
N ALA A 6 15.89 -15.53 -4.76
CA ALA A 6 15.32 -14.37 -5.45
C ALA A 6 15.06 -13.17 -4.53
N LEU A 7 14.91 -13.38 -3.22
CA LEU A 7 14.66 -12.29 -2.27
C LEU A 7 15.94 -11.51 -1.91
N ALA A 8 17.11 -12.15 -2.01
CA ALA A 8 18.39 -11.53 -1.69
C ALA A 8 18.87 -10.60 -2.83
N ASP A 9 18.64 -10.96 -4.10
CA ASP A 9 18.92 -10.07 -5.25
C ASP A 9 17.90 -8.92 -5.37
N TYR A 10 16.76 -9.01 -4.69
CA TYR A 10 15.75 -7.96 -4.57
C TYR A 10 16.21 -6.76 -3.73
N ILE A 11 17.29 -6.94 -2.95
CA ILE A 11 17.74 -5.99 -1.92
C ILE A 11 18.52 -4.80 -2.50
N ASP A 12 19.15 -4.94 -3.67
CA ASP A 12 20.10 -3.98 -4.23
C ASP A 12 19.68 -3.31 -5.56
N ARG A 13 18.50 -3.64 -6.12
CA ARG A 13 18.01 -2.98 -7.36
C ARG A 13 17.21 -1.70 -7.06
N PRO A 14 17.26 -0.68 -7.93
CA PRO A 14 16.47 0.54 -7.77
C PRO A 14 14.96 0.24 -7.67
N ARG A 15 14.37 0.75 -6.58
CA ARG A 15 13.06 0.42 -5.98
C ARG A 15 11.83 0.39 -6.90
N ALA A 16 11.84 1.04 -8.07
CA ALA A 16 10.63 1.28 -8.86
C ALA A 16 10.41 0.26 -9.99
N GLU A 17 11.47 -0.10 -10.72
CA GLU A 17 11.36 -0.91 -11.94
C GLU A 17 11.10 -2.40 -11.64
N VAL A 18 11.52 -2.90 -10.47
CA VAL A 18 11.32 -4.30 -10.09
C VAL A 18 9.92 -4.57 -9.52
N LEU A 19 9.23 -3.53 -9.04
CA LEU A 19 7.96 -3.67 -8.32
C LEU A 19 6.75 -3.84 -9.25
N ALA A 20 6.78 -3.28 -10.47
CA ALA A 20 5.64 -3.34 -11.40
C ALA A 20 5.53 -4.69 -12.16
N ASP A 21 6.67 -5.25 -12.58
CA ASP A 21 6.69 -6.45 -13.44
C ASP A 21 6.64 -7.78 -12.65
N TYR A 22 7.09 -7.78 -11.40
CA TYR A 22 7.32 -9.03 -10.64
C TYR A 22 6.40 -9.22 -9.44
N VAL A 23 5.62 -8.21 -9.07
CA VAL A 23 4.80 -8.28 -7.86
C VAL A 23 3.36 -8.54 -8.23
N LYS A 24 2.95 -9.81 -8.14
CA LYS A 24 1.54 -10.20 -8.24
C LYS A 24 0.75 -9.44 -7.15
N PRO A 25 -0.26 -8.62 -7.53
CA PRO A 25 -1.16 -8.02 -6.56
C PRO A 25 -1.86 -9.11 -5.76
N VAL A 26 -2.25 -8.78 -4.53
CA VAL A 26 -3.19 -9.60 -3.76
C VAL A 26 -4.54 -9.67 -4.49
N GLU A 27 -5.20 -10.82 -4.42
CA GLU A 27 -6.43 -11.07 -5.21
C GLU A 27 -7.64 -10.33 -4.65
N ALA A 28 -7.64 -10.07 -3.34
CA ALA A 28 -8.70 -9.36 -2.64
C ALA A 28 -8.17 -8.15 -1.87
N TRP A 29 -8.99 -7.08 -1.83
CA TRP A 29 -8.66 -5.85 -1.11
C TRP A 29 -8.47 -6.08 0.39
N GLU A 30 -9.38 -6.84 1.01
CA GLU A 30 -9.40 -7.11 2.45
C GLU A 30 -8.15 -7.84 2.90
N GLU A 31 -7.70 -8.81 2.11
CA GLU A 31 -6.48 -9.56 2.36
C GLU A 31 -5.25 -8.66 2.25
N GLY A 32 -5.17 -7.87 1.17
CA GLY A 32 -4.10 -6.89 1.01
C GLY A 32 -4.05 -5.87 2.15
N TRP A 33 -5.21 -5.38 2.57
CA TRP A 33 -5.34 -4.43 3.66
C TRP A 33 -4.87 -5.02 4.99
N ALA A 34 -5.25 -6.26 5.29
CA ALA A 34 -4.82 -6.96 6.49
C ALA A 34 -3.29 -7.15 6.52
N ARG A 35 -2.70 -7.64 5.42
CA ARG A 35 -1.26 -7.83 5.29
C ARG A 35 -0.50 -6.51 5.43
N PHE A 36 -0.94 -5.47 4.73
CA PHE A 36 -0.39 -4.12 4.85
C PHE A 36 -0.41 -3.65 6.31
N LYS A 37 -1.53 -3.82 7.02
CA LYS A 37 -1.66 -3.39 8.42
C LYS A 37 -0.78 -4.18 9.38
N MET A 38 -0.61 -5.47 9.16
CA MET A 38 0.32 -6.28 9.95
C MET A 38 1.77 -5.80 9.76
N CYS A 39 2.19 -5.55 8.52
CA CYS A 39 3.53 -5.04 8.25
C CYS A 39 3.73 -3.61 8.80
N ASP A 40 2.71 -2.75 8.73
CA ASP A 40 2.74 -1.39 9.29
C ASP A 40 2.95 -1.45 10.81
N HIS A 41 2.23 -2.34 11.51
CA HIS A 41 2.43 -2.55 12.94
C HIS A 41 3.83 -3.09 13.28
N GLN A 42 4.31 -4.10 12.55
CA GLN A 42 5.67 -4.61 12.73
C GLN A 42 6.74 -3.54 12.49
N ARG A 43 6.52 -2.65 11.51
CA ARG A 43 7.43 -1.55 11.21
C ARG A 43 7.56 -0.60 12.40
N GLU A 44 6.44 -0.22 13.02
CA GLU A 44 6.44 0.59 14.23
C GLU A 44 7.20 -0.09 15.37
N VAL A 45 6.93 -1.38 15.60
CA VAL A 45 7.64 -2.17 16.63
C VAL A 45 9.14 -2.22 16.38
N ALA A 46 9.57 -2.46 15.14
CA ALA A 46 10.99 -2.50 14.79
C ALA A 46 11.66 -1.13 14.94
N TRP A 47 10.94 -0.04 14.71
CA TRP A 47 11.42 1.32 14.96
C TRP A 47 11.67 1.56 16.44
N TRP A 48 10.71 1.19 17.29
CA TRP A 48 10.85 1.30 18.75
C TRP A 48 11.97 0.42 19.28
N ALA A 49 12.08 -0.83 18.82
CA ALA A 49 13.17 -1.72 19.20
C ALA A 49 14.55 -1.12 18.87
N TYR A 50 14.70 -0.52 17.68
CA TYR A 50 15.94 0.16 17.32
C TYR A 50 16.23 1.37 18.20
N ARG A 51 15.24 2.22 18.50
CA ARG A 51 15.43 3.35 19.42
C ARG A 51 15.86 2.91 20.81
N LEU A 52 15.20 1.88 21.36
CA LEU A 52 15.51 1.35 22.69
C LEU A 52 16.91 0.76 22.73
N ALA A 53 17.29 -0.03 21.72
CA ALA A 53 18.63 -0.59 21.64
C ALA A 53 19.71 0.50 21.59
N MET A 54 19.49 1.57 20.81
CA MET A 54 20.40 2.73 20.79
C MET A 54 20.48 3.44 22.14
N ALA A 55 19.36 3.60 22.84
CA ALA A 55 19.30 4.31 24.11
C ALA A 55 19.97 3.53 25.25
N ILE A 56 19.84 2.20 25.26
CA ILE A 56 20.36 1.33 26.33
C ILE A 56 21.82 0.95 26.07
N HIS A 57 22.17 0.56 24.84
CA HIS A 57 23.47 -0.05 24.52
C HIS A 57 24.39 0.86 23.72
N GLY A 58 23.88 1.99 23.20
CA GLY A 58 24.61 2.89 22.33
C GLY A 58 24.53 2.52 20.86
N LYS A 59 24.69 3.53 19.98
CA LYS A 59 24.43 3.40 18.53
C LYS A 59 25.30 2.37 17.77
N ASN A 60 26.48 2.06 18.31
CA ASN A 60 27.44 1.15 17.68
C ASN A 60 27.43 -0.25 18.31
N SER A 61 26.53 -0.52 19.26
CA SER A 61 26.42 -1.83 19.88
C SER A 61 25.90 -2.87 18.87
N LEU A 62 26.17 -4.15 19.15
CA LEU A 62 25.69 -5.23 18.32
C LEU A 62 24.15 -5.26 18.28
N GLU A 63 23.50 -5.00 19.41
CA GLU A 63 22.05 -4.93 19.56
C GLU A 63 21.45 -3.81 18.70
N ALA A 64 22.04 -2.61 18.73
CA ALA A 64 21.58 -1.50 17.90
C ALA A 64 21.74 -1.79 16.40
N ILE A 65 22.84 -2.46 16.01
CA ILE A 65 23.08 -2.88 14.62
C ILE A 65 22.07 -3.93 14.18
N GLN A 66 21.81 -4.95 15.01
CA GLN A 66 20.83 -6.00 14.72
C GLN A 66 19.41 -5.43 14.63
N ALA A 67 19.01 -4.58 15.57
CA ALA A 67 17.72 -3.92 15.56
C ALA A 67 17.55 -3.00 14.33
N ARG A 68 18.62 -2.30 13.92
CA ARG A 68 18.63 -1.52 12.66
C ARG A 68 18.40 -2.40 11.43
N ARG A 69 19.10 -3.53 11.33
CA ARG A 69 18.95 -4.49 10.22
C ARG A 69 17.53 -5.04 10.18
N TYR A 70 16.98 -5.44 11.33
CA TYR A 70 15.60 -5.90 11.44
C TYR A 70 14.61 -4.81 10.99
N ARG A 71 14.76 -3.58 11.49
CA ARG A 71 13.94 -2.42 11.06
C ARG A 71 13.95 -2.22 9.55
N VAL A 72 15.13 -2.24 8.92
CA VAL A 72 15.26 -2.11 7.45
C VAL A 72 14.56 -3.25 6.73
N SER A 73 14.67 -4.49 7.22
CA SER A 73 13.99 -5.64 6.61
C SER A 73 12.46 -5.53 6.68
N VAL A 74 11.92 -5.07 7.81
CA VAL A 74 10.48 -4.88 8.00
C VAL A 74 9.96 -3.70 7.18
N GLU A 75 10.73 -2.60 7.10
CA GLU A 75 10.41 -1.44 6.27
C GLU A 75 10.26 -1.85 4.79
N ARG A 76 11.17 -2.68 4.29
CA ARG A 76 11.07 -3.25 2.93
C ARG A 76 9.87 -4.16 2.74
N ALA A 77 9.57 -5.02 3.70
CA ALA A 77 8.39 -5.88 3.64
C ALA A 77 7.08 -5.05 3.62
N TRP A 78 7.02 -3.99 4.42
CA TRP A 78 5.92 -3.04 4.41
C TRP A 78 5.79 -2.31 3.07
N GLU A 79 6.90 -1.82 2.49
CA GLU A 79 6.90 -1.19 1.17
C GLU A 79 6.33 -2.15 0.09
N LEU A 80 6.74 -3.42 0.12
CA LEU A 80 6.25 -4.44 -0.82
C LEU A 80 4.74 -4.69 -0.70
N GLU A 81 4.24 -4.89 0.52
CA GLU A 81 2.79 -5.10 0.74
C GLU A 81 1.98 -3.84 0.43
N ALA A 82 2.55 -2.65 0.66
CA ALA A 82 1.94 -1.39 0.24
C ALA A 82 1.77 -1.33 -1.28
N VAL A 83 2.79 -1.68 -2.06
CA VAL A 83 2.69 -1.73 -3.53
C VAL A 83 1.64 -2.74 -3.98
N LYS A 84 1.66 -3.96 -3.45
CA LYS A 84 0.65 -4.99 -3.78
C LYS A 84 -0.76 -4.47 -3.60
N LEU A 85 -1.02 -3.80 -2.49
CA LEU A 85 -2.31 -3.20 -2.18
C LEU A 85 -2.65 -2.02 -3.11
N LEU A 86 -1.67 -1.18 -3.46
CA LEU A 86 -1.85 -0.03 -4.35
C LEU A 86 -2.32 -0.43 -5.76
N PHE A 87 -2.01 -1.64 -6.22
CA PHE A 87 -2.49 -2.17 -7.49
C PHE A 87 -3.87 -2.85 -7.42
N VAL A 88 -4.41 -3.13 -6.24
CA VAL A 88 -5.77 -3.65 -6.09
C VAL A 88 -6.78 -2.51 -6.15
N ALA A 89 -7.83 -2.68 -6.95
CA ALA A 89 -8.89 -1.69 -7.05
C ALA A 89 -9.54 -1.44 -5.69
N ALA A 90 -9.63 -0.17 -5.28
CA ALA A 90 -10.30 0.18 -4.04
C ALA A 90 -11.81 -0.13 -4.12
N PRO A 91 -12.40 -0.82 -3.14
CA PRO A 91 -13.83 -1.14 -3.18
C PRO A 91 -14.71 0.07 -2.78
N ALA A 92 -14.16 1.04 -2.05
CA ALA A 92 -14.87 2.25 -1.63
C ALA A 92 -13.96 3.49 -1.60
N VAL A 93 -14.56 4.70 -1.70
CA VAL A 93 -13.86 5.99 -1.70
C VAL A 93 -12.97 6.17 -0.47
N ARG A 94 -13.41 5.67 0.71
CA ARG A 94 -12.58 5.71 1.93
C ARG A 94 -11.22 5.04 1.72
N PHE A 95 -11.20 3.93 0.98
CA PHE A 95 -10.01 3.13 0.72
C PHE A 95 -9.11 3.77 -0.33
N LEU A 96 -9.67 4.44 -1.34
CA LEU A 96 -8.89 5.29 -2.24
C LEU A 96 -8.13 6.38 -1.47
N ARG A 97 -8.78 7.05 -0.51
CA ARG A 97 -8.09 8.03 0.37
C ARG A 97 -6.98 7.42 1.23
N TRP A 98 -7.07 6.13 1.55
CA TRP A 98 -5.98 5.42 2.22
C TRP A 98 -4.83 5.17 1.24
N LYS A 99 -5.12 4.69 0.02
CA LYS A 99 -4.11 4.51 -1.03
C LYS A 99 -3.35 5.81 -1.31
N GLU A 100 -4.05 6.94 -1.45
CA GLU A 100 -3.44 8.26 -1.68
C GLU A 100 -2.53 8.70 -0.53
N ARG A 101 -2.90 8.40 0.73
CA ARG A 101 -2.04 8.70 1.89
C ARG A 101 -0.77 7.84 1.91
N ILE A 102 -0.90 6.55 1.58
CA ILE A 102 0.25 5.65 1.43
C ILE A 102 1.16 6.15 0.30
N ALA A 103 0.55 6.65 -0.79
CA ALA A 103 1.26 7.22 -1.92
C ALA A 103 2.04 8.49 -1.56
N THR A 104 1.40 9.45 -0.90
CA THR A 104 2.01 10.75 -0.56
C THR A 104 3.25 10.63 0.33
N GLY A 105 3.31 9.59 1.17
CA GLY A 105 4.42 9.35 2.09
C GLY A 105 5.70 8.81 1.45
N ASN A 106 5.67 8.37 0.19
CA ASN A 106 6.85 7.80 -0.47
C ASN A 106 6.98 8.29 -1.91
N ARG A 107 8.20 8.35 -2.44
CA ARG A 107 8.43 8.60 -3.89
C ARG A 107 8.12 7.32 -4.66
N TRP A 108 6.83 7.06 -4.92
CA TRP A 108 6.40 5.91 -5.70
C TRP A 108 6.62 6.12 -7.20
N CYS A 109 6.61 5.01 -7.93
CA CYS A 109 6.80 4.98 -9.38
C CYS A 109 5.55 5.45 -10.15
N PRO A 110 5.69 5.85 -11.43
CA PRO A 110 4.57 6.31 -12.27
C PRO A 110 3.40 5.31 -12.36
N GLU A 111 3.67 4.01 -12.24
CA GLU A 111 2.67 2.95 -12.30
C GLU A 111 1.72 2.98 -11.11
N VAL A 112 2.20 3.39 -9.93
CA VAL A 112 1.35 3.61 -8.75
C VAL A 112 0.40 4.79 -8.98
N GLU A 113 0.89 5.88 -9.55
CA GLU A 113 0.04 7.03 -9.91
C GLU A 113 -1.03 6.64 -10.93
N ALA A 114 -0.66 5.84 -11.95
CA ALA A 114 -1.62 5.32 -12.91
C ALA A 114 -2.68 4.40 -12.25
N ALA A 115 -2.31 3.60 -11.26
CA ALA A 115 -3.26 2.78 -10.50
C ALA A 115 -4.22 3.63 -9.65
N LEU A 116 -3.73 4.69 -9.00
CA LEU A 116 -4.58 5.64 -8.27
C LEU A 116 -5.54 6.36 -9.19
N GLU A 117 -5.06 6.79 -10.36
CA GLU A 117 -5.88 7.50 -11.33
C GLU A 117 -7.00 6.62 -11.90
N ARG A 118 -6.71 5.33 -12.18
CA ARG A 118 -7.76 4.36 -12.56
C ARG A 118 -8.86 4.26 -11.49
N ASP A 119 -8.49 4.20 -10.21
CA ASP A 119 -9.47 4.15 -9.12
C ASP A 119 -10.28 5.45 -9.02
N ARG A 120 -9.62 6.61 -9.14
CA ARG A 120 -10.30 7.93 -9.15
C ARG A 120 -11.35 7.99 -10.25
N GLN A 121 -10.98 7.63 -11.47
CA GLN A 121 -11.88 7.60 -12.62
C GLN A 121 -13.04 6.61 -12.41
N ALA A 122 -12.76 5.41 -11.91
CA ALA A 122 -13.80 4.42 -11.63
C ALA A 122 -14.83 4.93 -10.62
N PHE A 123 -14.40 5.63 -9.57
CA PHE A 123 -15.33 6.25 -8.62
C PHE A 123 -16.08 7.45 -9.20
N ALA A 124 -15.42 8.32 -9.97
CA ALA A 124 -16.07 9.43 -10.65
C ALA A 124 -17.22 8.95 -11.56
N CYS A 125 -16.97 7.94 -12.38
CA CYS A 125 -17.98 7.32 -13.24
C CYS A 125 -19.16 6.74 -12.45
N ARG A 126 -18.91 6.05 -11.33
CA ARG A 126 -19.98 5.51 -10.47
C ARG A 126 -20.84 6.62 -9.87
N ILE A 127 -20.23 7.70 -9.39
CA ILE A 127 -20.95 8.86 -8.83
C ILE A 127 -21.83 9.51 -9.89
N GLU A 128 -21.30 9.72 -11.10
CA GLU A 128 -22.07 10.30 -12.20
C GLU A 128 -23.24 9.40 -12.61
N GLY A 129 -23.01 8.09 -12.74
CA GLY A 129 -24.07 7.13 -13.03
C GLY A 129 -25.18 7.13 -11.98
N GLN A 130 -24.83 7.21 -10.69
CA GLN A 130 -25.81 7.32 -9.61
C GLN A 130 -26.61 8.64 -9.66
N ARG A 131 -25.97 9.76 -10.01
CA ARG A 131 -26.65 11.05 -10.21
C ARG A 131 -27.68 10.97 -11.33
N LYS A 132 -27.29 10.48 -12.51
CA LYS A 132 -28.20 10.29 -13.66
C LYS A 132 -29.37 9.35 -13.35
N ALA A 133 -29.12 8.28 -12.60
CA ALA A 133 -30.17 7.36 -12.16
C ALA A 133 -31.15 8.01 -11.17
N ALA A 134 -30.65 8.86 -10.27
CA ALA A 134 -31.50 9.61 -9.33
C ALA A 134 -32.38 10.64 -10.04
N GLU A 135 -31.84 11.34 -11.03
CA GLU A 135 -32.58 12.30 -11.87
C GLU A 135 -33.69 11.60 -12.68
N THR A 136 -33.37 10.48 -13.33
CA THR A 136 -34.37 9.67 -14.05
C THR A 136 -35.50 9.19 -13.13
N ARG A 137 -35.18 8.77 -11.90
CA ARG A 137 -36.19 8.35 -10.91
C ARG A 137 -37.08 9.51 -10.44
N ARG A 138 -36.52 10.71 -10.26
CA ARG A 138 -37.29 11.92 -9.90
C ARG A 138 -38.22 12.35 -11.03
N GLY A 139 -37.73 12.37 -12.27
CA GLY A 139 -38.54 12.67 -13.45
C GLY A 139 -39.72 11.71 -13.62
N ARG A 140 -39.51 10.40 -13.42
CA ARG A 140 -40.60 9.41 -13.47
C ARG A 140 -41.66 9.61 -12.38
N LYS A 141 -41.27 9.97 -11.16
CA LYS A 141 -42.23 10.26 -10.08
C LYS A 141 -43.06 11.52 -10.37
N ALA A 142 -42.43 12.57 -10.91
CA ALA A 142 -43.12 13.81 -11.27
C ALA A 142 -44.16 13.63 -12.40
N VAL A 143 -43.98 12.63 -13.27
CA VAL A 143 -44.93 12.30 -14.37
C VAL A 143 -46.09 11.41 -13.90
N HIS A 144 -45.98 10.76 -12.74
CA HIS A 144 -47.04 9.91 -12.15
C HIS A 144 -47.73 10.56 -10.93
N SER A 145 -47.47 11.85 -10.69
CA SER A 145 -48.15 12.68 -9.68
C SER A 145 -49.12 13.61 -10.40
#